data_AF-A0A5K7X7Z9-F1
#
_entry.id   AF-A0A5K7X7Z9-F1
#
_cell.length_a   1.000
_cell.length_b   1.000
_cell.length_c   1.000
_cell.angle_alpha   90.00
_cell.angle_beta   90.00
_cell.angle_gamma   90.00
#
_symmetry.space_group_name_H-M   'P 1'
#
loop_
_entity.id
_entity.type
_entity.pdbx_description
1 polymer ?
#
loop_
_entity_poly.entity_id
_entity_poly.type
_entity_poly.pdbx_seq_one_letter_code
_entity_poly.pdbx_strand_id
1 'polypeptide(L)'
;MLRASLGVLSAIAFMNAASALPPTDSLVAPAGYENAPAPSNNSIPFSWSSTRYQQIYGAADLQEAVGQLITSVAFRVAEDDGFDGDFAGGFVYADFSIDVSETPVAVENIGLDLDANHGPNRTTVFSGNYVVPALEGDLLVNPFDLRFVFQTPFLYSGGNLLVDFKRAKAEAPLPNLDAVVALDTVKRAYNDTLGIGAPRSDDTLGLITQFEFRDVPEPAAGLMLPSLGVMFWGLFRRLRAGQK
;
A
#
# COMPACT_ATOMS: atom_id res chain seq x y z
N MET A 1 48.65 43.49 29.75
CA MET A 1 47.66 42.54 30.27
C MET A 1 46.67 42.22 29.15
N LEU A 2 46.83 41.07 28.48
CA LEU A 2 45.90 40.63 27.42
C LEU A 2 45.61 39.15 27.71
N ARG A 3 44.38 38.84 28.14
CA ARG A 3 43.94 37.47 28.46
C ARG A 3 43.27 36.88 27.21
N ALA A 4 43.84 35.82 26.67
CA ALA A 4 43.24 35.02 25.60
C ALA A 4 42.27 33.99 26.23
N SER A 5 40.99 34.07 25.88
CA SER A 5 39.97 33.09 26.22
C SER A 5 39.84 32.05 25.09
N LEU A 6 40.26 30.82 25.37
CA LEU A 6 40.12 29.66 24.49
C LEU A 6 38.71 29.08 24.69
N GLY A 7 37.80 29.32 23.74
CA GLY A 7 36.49 28.67 23.68
C GLY A 7 36.59 27.32 22.98
N VAL A 8 36.32 26.24 23.69
CA VAL A 8 36.25 24.88 23.12
C VAL A 8 34.83 24.69 22.55
N LEU A 9 34.70 24.68 21.23
CA LEU A 9 33.51 24.18 20.54
C LEU A 9 33.57 22.65 20.48
N SER A 10 32.70 21.97 21.23
CA SER A 10 32.42 20.55 21.00
C SER A 10 31.41 20.42 19.86
N ALA A 11 31.88 19.96 18.70
CA ALA A 11 31.01 19.52 17.61
C ALA A 11 30.45 18.13 17.94
N ILE A 12 29.13 18.04 18.19
CA ILE A 12 28.42 16.77 18.26
C ILE A 12 28.17 16.31 16.82
N ALA A 13 28.93 15.32 16.36
CA ALA A 13 28.68 14.65 15.10
C ALA A 13 27.46 13.72 15.27
N PHE A 14 26.31 14.13 14.74
CA PHE A 14 25.19 13.22 14.52
C PHE A 14 25.58 12.25 13.39
N MET A 15 26.03 11.05 13.76
CA MET A 15 26.11 9.95 12.80
C MET A 15 24.68 9.55 12.43
N ASN A 16 24.23 9.99 11.24
CA ASN A 16 23.06 9.39 10.59
C ASN A 16 23.42 7.97 10.21
N ALA A 17 23.03 7.00 11.03
CA ALA A 17 22.99 5.61 10.61
C ALA A 17 21.92 5.50 9.52
N ALA A 18 22.34 5.45 8.25
CA ALA A 18 21.49 5.04 7.16
C ALA A 18 21.09 3.58 7.43
N SER A 19 19.91 3.39 8.01
CA SER A 19 19.35 2.06 8.21
C SER A 19 19.00 1.54 6.82
N ALA A 20 19.66 0.48 6.37
CA ALA A 20 19.25 -0.22 5.17
C ALA A 20 17.79 -0.61 5.36
N LEU A 21 16.94 -0.24 4.41
CA LEU A 21 15.54 -0.65 4.45
C LEU A 21 15.50 -2.18 4.40
N PRO A 22 14.70 -2.84 5.26
CA PRO A 22 14.54 -4.28 5.20
C PRO A 22 14.06 -4.71 3.81
N PRO A 23 14.31 -5.98 3.40
CA PRO A 23 13.74 -6.51 2.17
C PRO A 23 12.22 -6.32 2.18
N THR A 24 11.68 -5.95 1.02
CA THR A 24 10.25 -5.84 0.78
C THR A 24 9.77 -7.19 0.28
N ASP A 25 8.85 -7.82 1.00
CA ASP A 25 8.19 -9.03 0.56
C ASP A 25 6.95 -8.66 -0.28
N SER A 26 6.49 -9.59 -1.11
CA SER A 26 5.33 -9.35 -1.98
C SER A 26 4.46 -10.60 -2.15
N LEU A 27 3.16 -10.41 -2.33
CA LEU A 27 2.18 -11.45 -2.63
C LEU A 27 1.27 -10.98 -3.76
N VAL A 28 0.65 -11.92 -4.48
CA VAL A 28 -0.36 -11.61 -5.50
C VAL A 28 -1.72 -12.13 -5.04
N ALA A 29 -2.76 -11.30 -5.17
CA ALA A 29 -4.13 -11.68 -4.90
C ALA A 29 -5.02 -11.38 -6.12
N PRO A 30 -5.92 -12.31 -6.51
CA PRO A 30 -6.07 -13.67 -5.96
C PRO A 30 -4.83 -14.56 -6.17
N ALA A 31 -4.62 -15.52 -5.28
CA ALA A 31 -3.45 -16.42 -5.33
C ALA A 31 -3.46 -17.29 -6.61
N GLY A 32 -2.27 -17.61 -7.12
CA GLY A 32 -2.08 -18.48 -8.29
C GLY A 32 -1.88 -17.75 -9.62
N TYR A 33 -1.89 -16.42 -9.61
CA TYR A 33 -1.64 -15.57 -10.78
C TYR A 33 -0.27 -14.88 -10.75
N GLU A 34 0.63 -15.29 -9.85
CA GLU A 34 2.00 -14.73 -9.74
C GLU A 34 2.77 -14.91 -11.04
N ASN A 35 2.64 -16.09 -11.67
CA ASN A 35 3.41 -16.52 -12.83
C ASN A 35 2.54 -17.05 -13.98
N ALA A 36 1.26 -16.65 -14.03
CA ALA A 36 0.32 -17.04 -15.07
C ALA A 36 -0.62 -15.87 -15.42
N PRO A 37 -0.98 -15.69 -16.70
CA PRO A 37 -1.98 -14.69 -17.09
C PRO A 37 -3.35 -15.06 -16.53
N ALA A 38 -4.18 -14.06 -16.20
CA ALA A 38 -5.54 -14.30 -15.79
C ALA A 38 -6.49 -14.36 -17.02
N PRO A 39 -7.64 -15.05 -16.90
CA PRO A 39 -8.50 -15.35 -18.05
C PRO A 39 -9.39 -14.16 -18.47
N SER A 40 -9.20 -12.98 -17.89
CA SER A 40 -10.03 -11.81 -18.12
C SER A 40 -9.23 -10.51 -18.06
N ASN A 41 -9.87 -9.40 -18.38
CA ASN A 41 -9.25 -8.09 -18.36
C ASN A 41 -10.25 -7.04 -17.87
N ASN A 42 -9.74 -5.89 -17.44
CA ASN A 42 -10.56 -4.83 -16.90
C ASN A 42 -9.91 -3.45 -17.04
N SER A 43 -10.64 -2.47 -17.55
CA SER A 43 -10.18 -1.07 -17.68
C SER A 43 -10.59 -0.17 -16.51
N ILE A 44 -11.41 -0.63 -15.57
CA ILE A 44 -11.88 0.15 -14.41
C ILE A 44 -10.99 -0.17 -13.20
N PRO A 45 -10.49 0.80 -12.42
CA PRO A 45 -10.89 2.21 -12.36
C PRO A 45 -10.30 3.16 -13.41
N PHE A 46 -9.32 2.72 -14.20
CA PHE A 46 -8.45 3.58 -14.99
C PHE A 46 -8.97 3.94 -16.40
N SER A 47 -10.29 3.98 -16.57
CA SER A 47 -10.98 4.21 -17.85
C SER A 47 -11.00 5.70 -18.26
N TRP A 48 -11.95 6.14 -19.08
CA TRP A 48 -12.15 7.56 -19.43
C TRP A 48 -13.00 8.32 -18.40
N SER A 49 -13.75 7.61 -17.58
CA SER A 49 -14.75 8.20 -16.69
C SER A 49 -14.18 8.45 -15.31
N SER A 50 -14.75 9.43 -14.63
CA SER A 50 -14.42 9.67 -13.24
C SER A 50 -14.98 8.54 -12.40
N THR A 51 -14.13 7.85 -11.65
CA THR A 51 -14.50 6.56 -11.06
C THR A 51 -14.20 6.53 -9.57
N ARG A 52 -15.14 5.99 -8.79
CA ARG A 52 -14.89 5.38 -7.48
C ARG A 52 -15.01 3.87 -7.63
N TYR A 53 -13.98 3.13 -7.25
CA TYR A 53 -13.89 1.69 -7.44
C TYR A 53 -13.40 1.04 -6.17
N GLN A 54 -14.13 0.05 -5.70
CA GLN A 54 -13.75 -0.76 -4.57
C GLN A 54 -13.54 -2.19 -5.00
N GLN A 55 -12.51 -2.81 -4.44
CA GLN A 55 -12.27 -4.24 -4.56
C GLN A 55 -11.98 -4.83 -3.19
N ILE A 56 -12.73 -5.87 -2.83
CA ILE A 56 -12.46 -6.71 -1.66
C ILE A 56 -11.57 -7.86 -2.09
N TYR A 57 -10.53 -8.12 -1.32
CA TYR A 57 -9.68 -9.30 -1.37
C TYR A 57 -9.97 -10.15 -0.13
N GLY A 58 -10.22 -11.44 -0.34
CA GLY A 58 -10.49 -12.39 0.73
C GLY A 58 -9.25 -12.58 1.60
N ALA A 59 -9.46 -12.70 2.92
CA ALA A 59 -8.37 -12.87 3.88
C ALA A 59 -7.47 -14.10 3.58
N ALA A 60 -8.02 -15.13 2.93
CA ALA A 60 -7.28 -16.35 2.59
C ALA A 60 -6.08 -16.10 1.66
N ASP A 61 -6.17 -15.11 0.76
CA ASP A 61 -5.08 -14.75 -0.17
C ASP A 61 -4.00 -13.89 0.50
N LEU A 62 -4.26 -13.38 1.72
CA LEU A 62 -3.44 -12.37 2.38
C LEU A 62 -2.78 -12.89 3.67
N GLN A 63 -2.82 -14.19 3.94
CA GLN A 63 -2.33 -14.75 5.21
C GLN A 63 -0.85 -14.44 5.49
N GLU A 64 -0.03 -14.32 4.45
CA GLU A 64 1.40 -13.99 4.58
C GLU A 64 1.64 -12.53 5.03
N ALA A 65 0.68 -11.63 4.79
CA ALA A 65 0.79 -10.21 5.16
C ALA A 65 0.30 -9.90 6.58
N VAL A 66 -0.20 -10.88 7.34
CA VAL A 66 -0.79 -10.65 8.67
C VAL A 66 0.26 -10.14 9.65
N GLY A 67 -0.02 -8.99 10.26
CA GLY A 67 0.88 -8.31 11.19
C GLY A 67 1.94 -7.44 10.51
N GLN A 68 1.89 -7.30 9.18
CA GLN A 68 2.84 -6.49 8.41
C GLN A 68 2.18 -5.20 7.91
N LEU A 69 3.03 -4.27 7.47
CA LEU A 69 2.61 -3.03 6.84
C LEU A 69 2.55 -3.25 5.33
N ILE A 70 1.35 -3.14 4.75
CA ILE A 70 1.19 -3.00 3.31
C ILE A 70 1.73 -1.62 2.90
N THR A 71 2.63 -1.60 1.94
CA THR A 71 3.34 -0.39 1.49
C THR A 71 3.07 -0.04 0.04
N SER A 72 2.56 -0.95 -0.76
CA SER A 72 2.13 -0.63 -2.11
C SER A 72 1.09 -1.63 -2.62
N VAL A 73 0.38 -1.19 -3.66
CA VAL A 73 -0.37 -2.07 -4.56
C VAL A 73 0.14 -1.85 -5.97
N ALA A 74 0.22 -2.91 -6.74
CA ALA A 74 0.63 -2.86 -8.12
C ALA A 74 -0.25 -3.73 -9.02
N PHE A 75 -0.41 -3.30 -10.27
CA PHE A 75 -1.16 -4.00 -11.30
C PHE A 75 -0.29 -4.24 -12.51
N ARG A 76 -0.64 -5.25 -13.29
CA ARG A 76 -0.04 -5.52 -14.60
C ARG A 76 -1.07 -5.35 -15.71
N VAL A 77 -0.56 -5.06 -16.89
CA VAL A 77 -1.34 -5.03 -18.13
C VAL A 77 -1.78 -6.46 -18.50
N ALA A 78 -2.98 -6.62 -19.05
CA ALA A 78 -3.46 -7.93 -19.51
C ALA A 78 -2.67 -8.43 -20.74
N GLU A 79 -2.68 -9.73 -21.02
CA GLU A 79 -2.10 -10.26 -22.27
C GLU A 79 -2.90 -9.81 -23.50
N ASP A 80 -4.24 -9.76 -23.39
CA ASP A 80 -5.15 -9.20 -24.39
C ASP A 80 -5.68 -7.85 -23.89
N ASP A 81 -4.79 -6.86 -23.83
CA ASP A 81 -5.10 -5.53 -23.28
C ASP A 81 -5.76 -4.59 -24.30
N GLY A 82 -5.88 -5.02 -25.56
CA GLY A 82 -6.39 -4.24 -26.68
C GLY A 82 -5.38 -3.26 -27.28
N PHE A 83 -4.10 -3.37 -26.92
CA PHE A 83 -2.97 -2.62 -27.46
C PHE A 83 -1.90 -3.58 -28.00
N ASP A 84 -1.16 -3.15 -29.01
CA ASP A 84 0.03 -3.89 -29.47
C ASP A 84 1.26 -3.23 -28.82
N GLY A 85 1.96 -3.96 -27.95
CA GLY A 85 3.25 -3.57 -27.38
C GLY A 85 3.19 -2.72 -26.10
N ASP A 86 4.34 -2.14 -25.75
CA ASP A 86 4.50 -1.34 -24.53
C ASP A 86 3.60 -0.09 -24.53
N PHE A 87 3.01 0.18 -23.37
CA PHE A 87 2.28 1.41 -23.14
C PHE A 87 3.22 2.51 -22.67
N ALA A 88 3.31 3.60 -23.44
CA ALA A 88 4.28 4.67 -23.20
C ALA A 88 4.12 5.43 -21.86
N GLY A 89 2.91 5.42 -21.27
CA GLY A 89 2.64 6.15 -20.02
C GLY A 89 2.82 7.67 -20.14
N GLY A 90 3.28 8.29 -19.05
CA GLY A 90 3.74 9.69 -19.00
C GLY A 90 2.66 10.75 -18.72
N PHE A 91 1.38 10.39 -18.71
CA PHE A 91 0.31 11.30 -18.31
C PHE A 91 0.02 11.23 -16.81
N VAL A 92 -0.77 12.20 -16.32
CA VAL A 92 -1.01 12.41 -14.89
C VAL A 92 -2.47 12.15 -14.54
N TYR A 93 -2.69 11.32 -13.53
CA TYR A 93 -3.94 11.33 -12.78
C TYR A 93 -3.88 12.40 -11.72
N ALA A 94 -4.62 13.50 -11.95
CA ALA A 94 -4.82 14.53 -10.95
C ALA A 94 -5.82 14.08 -9.88
N ASP A 95 -5.63 14.55 -8.65
CA ASP A 95 -6.54 14.32 -7.51
C ASP A 95 -6.90 12.84 -7.30
N PHE A 96 -5.90 11.96 -7.45
CA PHE A 96 -6.03 10.53 -7.24
C PHE A 96 -5.91 10.22 -5.74
N SER A 97 -6.77 9.34 -5.23
CA SER A 97 -6.64 8.84 -3.86
C SER A 97 -6.96 7.36 -3.76
N ILE A 98 -6.29 6.71 -2.80
CA ILE A 98 -6.49 5.32 -2.44
C ILE A 98 -6.78 5.27 -0.95
N ASP A 99 -7.93 4.73 -0.58
CA ASP A 99 -8.23 4.34 0.79
C ASP A 99 -8.13 2.82 0.94
N VAL A 100 -7.64 2.36 2.08
CA VAL A 100 -7.56 0.94 2.44
C VAL A 100 -8.21 0.75 3.80
N SER A 101 -8.93 -0.36 3.97
CA SER A 101 -9.51 -0.79 5.25
C SER A 101 -9.61 -2.31 5.30
N GLU A 102 -9.59 -2.89 6.50
CA GLU A 102 -10.14 -4.22 6.70
C GLU A 102 -11.66 -4.09 6.78
N THR A 103 -12.39 -4.83 5.95
CA THR A 103 -13.85 -4.73 5.87
C THR A 103 -14.54 -5.87 6.64
N PRO A 104 -15.64 -5.59 7.36
CA PRO A 104 -16.49 -6.65 7.92
C PRO A 104 -17.38 -7.31 6.85
N VAL A 105 -17.43 -6.75 5.64
CA VAL A 105 -18.24 -7.26 4.54
C VAL A 105 -17.58 -8.51 3.96
N ALA A 106 -18.36 -9.59 3.85
CA ALA A 106 -17.90 -10.79 3.16
C ALA A 106 -17.72 -10.50 1.66
N VAL A 107 -16.79 -11.21 1.01
CA VAL A 107 -16.39 -10.93 -0.39
C VAL A 107 -17.62 -10.90 -1.30
N GLU A 108 -18.53 -11.86 -1.15
CA GLU A 108 -19.74 -12.02 -1.94
C GLU A 108 -20.79 -10.92 -1.70
N ASN A 109 -20.67 -10.15 -0.62
CA ASN A 109 -21.68 -9.22 -0.13
C ASN A 109 -21.29 -7.74 -0.26
N ILE A 110 -20.28 -7.40 -1.08
CA ILE A 110 -19.95 -6.00 -1.35
C ILE A 110 -21.19 -5.23 -1.83
N GLY A 111 -21.49 -4.11 -1.18
CA GLY A 111 -22.66 -3.30 -1.46
C GLY A 111 -22.38 -2.17 -2.43
N LEU A 112 -23.45 -1.58 -2.94
CA LEU A 112 -23.41 -0.38 -3.77
C LEU A 112 -23.29 0.92 -2.94
N ASP A 113 -23.57 0.87 -1.64
CA ASP A 113 -23.16 1.90 -0.69
C ASP A 113 -21.67 1.73 -0.37
N LEU A 114 -20.84 2.37 -1.18
CA LEU A 114 -19.38 2.21 -1.12
C LEU A 114 -18.81 2.68 0.23
N ASP A 115 -19.45 3.62 0.92
CA ASP A 115 -18.97 4.03 2.25
C ASP A 115 -19.29 3.01 3.33
N ALA A 116 -20.42 2.29 3.22
CA ALA A 116 -20.77 1.20 4.12
C ALA A 116 -19.87 -0.05 3.98
N ASN A 117 -19.15 -0.19 2.86
CA ASN A 117 -18.23 -1.31 2.65
C ASN A 117 -16.91 -1.18 3.42
N HIS A 118 -16.55 0.00 3.91
CA HIS A 118 -15.33 0.18 4.69
C HIS A 118 -15.49 -0.32 6.13
N GLY A 119 -14.41 -0.83 6.71
CA GLY A 119 -14.35 -1.06 8.15
C GLY A 119 -13.80 0.15 8.94
N PRO A 120 -13.72 0.01 10.27
CA PRO A 120 -13.39 1.12 11.17
C PRO A 120 -11.94 1.62 11.06
N ASN A 121 -11.03 0.87 10.44
CA ASN A 121 -9.63 1.22 10.27
C ASN A 121 -9.32 1.86 8.90
N ARG A 122 -10.33 2.42 8.23
CA ARG A 122 -10.16 3.14 6.96
C ARG A 122 -9.05 4.18 7.03
N THR A 123 -8.08 4.04 6.13
CA THR A 123 -6.88 4.88 6.04
C THR A 123 -6.69 5.33 4.60
N THR A 124 -6.51 6.64 4.37
CA THR A 124 -6.04 7.16 3.09
C THR A 124 -4.54 6.89 2.97
N VAL A 125 -4.17 5.91 2.16
CA VAL A 125 -2.79 5.45 2.01
C VAL A 125 -2.04 6.20 0.92
N PHE A 126 -2.76 6.78 -0.03
CA PHE A 126 -2.23 7.63 -1.09
C PHE A 126 -3.20 8.76 -1.39
N SER A 127 -2.69 9.99 -1.55
CA SER A 127 -3.44 11.12 -2.09
C SER A 127 -2.52 12.05 -2.87
N GLY A 128 -2.95 12.46 -4.07
CA GLY A 128 -2.27 13.45 -4.88
C GLY A 128 -2.20 13.09 -6.36
N ASN A 129 -1.25 13.69 -7.06
CA ASN A 129 -1.02 13.41 -8.46
C ASN A 129 -0.24 12.10 -8.64
N TYR A 130 -0.66 11.29 -9.59
CA TYR A 130 0.05 10.07 -9.97
C TYR A 130 0.50 10.17 -11.43
N VAL A 131 1.81 10.08 -11.68
CA VAL A 131 2.36 10.01 -13.04
C VAL A 131 2.38 8.54 -13.44
N VAL A 132 1.64 8.20 -14.48
CA VAL A 132 1.58 6.83 -14.99
C VAL A 132 2.93 6.48 -15.61
N PRO A 133 3.61 5.40 -15.17
CA PRO A 133 4.86 4.96 -15.77
C PRO A 133 4.60 4.35 -17.15
N ALA A 134 5.68 4.11 -17.92
CA ALA A 134 5.58 3.17 -19.03
C ALA A 134 5.24 1.78 -18.46
N LEU A 135 4.40 1.03 -19.17
CA LEU A 135 3.99 -0.32 -18.77
C LEU A 135 4.42 -1.29 -19.86
N GLU A 136 5.12 -2.33 -19.48
CA GLU A 136 5.50 -3.40 -20.40
C GLU A 136 4.27 -4.25 -20.78
N GLY A 137 4.14 -4.53 -22.08
CA GLY A 137 3.06 -5.33 -22.67
C GLY A 137 3.58 -6.52 -23.47
N ASP A 138 2.67 -7.27 -24.11
CA ASP A 138 2.99 -8.39 -25.02
C ASP A 138 3.80 -9.57 -24.42
N LEU A 139 3.93 -9.66 -23.10
CA LEU A 139 4.49 -10.84 -22.44
C LEU A 139 3.37 -11.81 -22.06
N LEU A 140 3.72 -13.11 -22.01
CA LEU A 140 2.81 -14.13 -21.47
C LEU A 140 2.34 -13.78 -20.04
N VAL A 141 3.22 -13.15 -19.26
CA VAL A 141 2.93 -12.59 -17.95
C VAL A 141 3.63 -11.24 -17.85
N ASN A 142 2.88 -10.15 -18.01
CA ASN A 142 3.42 -8.79 -17.87
C ASN A 142 3.84 -8.50 -16.41
N PRO A 143 4.84 -7.65 -16.19
CA PRO A 143 5.24 -7.22 -14.85
C PRO A 143 4.21 -6.31 -14.17
N PHE A 144 4.25 -6.28 -12.83
CA PHE A 144 3.42 -5.39 -12.01
C PHE A 144 4.00 -3.97 -11.94
N ASP A 145 3.94 -3.26 -13.07
CA ASP A 145 4.57 -1.95 -13.26
C ASP A 145 3.66 -0.76 -12.90
N LEU A 146 2.33 -0.93 -12.94
CA LEU A 146 1.40 0.10 -12.49
C LEU A 146 1.33 0.08 -10.95
N ARG A 147 2.32 0.70 -10.31
CA ARG A 147 2.55 0.64 -8.88
C ARG A 147 2.17 1.94 -8.17
N PHE A 148 1.45 1.81 -7.06
CA PHE A 148 1.07 2.90 -6.17
C PHE A 148 1.74 2.71 -4.81
N VAL A 149 2.83 3.44 -4.56
CA VAL A 149 3.53 3.42 -3.26
C VAL A 149 2.73 4.23 -2.24
N PHE A 150 2.41 3.61 -1.11
CA PHE A 150 1.64 4.25 -0.04
C PHE A 150 2.48 5.31 0.66
N GLN A 151 1.92 6.52 0.73
CA GLN A 151 2.42 7.61 1.58
C GLN A 151 2.24 7.27 3.06
N THR A 152 1.14 6.58 3.39
CA THR A 152 0.85 6.04 4.72
C THR A 152 0.70 4.52 4.62
N PRO A 153 1.69 3.73 5.07
CA PRO A 153 1.57 2.27 5.11
C PRO A 153 0.39 1.81 5.96
N PHE A 154 -0.22 0.69 5.59
CA PHE A 154 -1.41 0.15 6.24
C PHE A 154 -1.08 -1.12 7.02
N LEU A 155 -1.30 -1.13 8.34
CA LEU A 155 -1.13 -2.34 9.15
C LEU A 155 -2.28 -3.31 8.89
N TYR A 156 -1.95 -4.49 8.38
CA TYR A 156 -2.95 -5.52 8.08
C TYR A 156 -3.05 -6.55 9.22
N SER A 157 -4.28 -6.83 9.66
CA SER A 157 -4.55 -7.66 10.86
C SER A 157 -5.17 -9.02 10.55
N GLY A 158 -5.42 -9.35 9.27
CA GLY A 158 -5.92 -10.65 8.83
C GLY A 158 -7.41 -10.74 8.48
N GLY A 159 -8.13 -9.63 8.33
CA GLY A 159 -9.50 -9.60 7.80
C GLY A 159 -9.60 -9.51 6.28
N ASN A 160 -10.80 -9.44 5.71
CA ASN A 160 -10.94 -9.10 4.28
C ASN A 160 -10.38 -7.70 4.04
N LEU A 161 -9.59 -7.51 3.00
CA LEU A 161 -9.00 -6.22 2.67
C LEU A 161 -9.84 -5.53 1.60
N LEU A 162 -10.23 -4.28 1.82
CA LEU A 162 -10.90 -3.45 0.81
C LEU A 162 -9.98 -2.31 0.39
N VAL A 163 -9.78 -2.18 -0.92
CA VAL A 163 -9.05 -1.07 -1.55
C VAL A 163 -10.03 -0.23 -2.36
N ASP A 164 -10.13 1.06 -2.04
CA ASP A 164 -11.02 2.04 -2.68
C ASP A 164 -10.20 3.08 -3.44
N PHE A 165 -10.29 3.04 -4.77
CA PHE A 165 -9.69 3.99 -5.68
C PHE A 165 -10.69 5.08 -6.03
N LYS A 166 -10.30 6.33 -5.84
CA LYS A 166 -11.09 7.50 -6.23
C LYS A 166 -10.27 8.36 -7.16
N ARG A 167 -10.85 8.69 -8.31
CA ARG A 167 -10.17 9.54 -9.27
C ARG A 167 -11.12 10.42 -10.08
N ALA A 168 -10.59 11.59 -10.43
CA ALA A 168 -11.19 12.46 -11.43
C ALA A 168 -11.18 11.80 -12.83
N LYS A 169 -11.83 12.45 -13.78
CA LYS A 169 -11.72 12.12 -15.21
C LYS A 169 -10.26 12.18 -15.64
N ALA A 170 -9.81 11.20 -16.43
CA ALA A 170 -8.49 11.22 -17.04
C ALA A 170 -8.51 11.71 -18.48
N GLU A 171 -7.36 12.24 -18.92
CA GLU A 171 -7.12 12.64 -20.30
C GLU A 171 -6.89 11.44 -21.23
N ALA A 172 -6.40 10.32 -20.69
CA ALA A 172 -6.19 9.07 -21.40
C ALA A 172 -6.54 7.85 -20.51
N PRO A 173 -7.08 6.77 -21.09
CA PRO A 173 -7.32 5.51 -20.41
C PRO A 173 -6.01 4.73 -20.31
N LEU A 174 -5.93 3.78 -19.38
CA LEU A 174 -4.93 2.71 -19.46
C LEU A 174 -5.35 1.63 -20.46
N PRO A 175 -4.39 0.80 -20.91
CA PRO A 175 -4.69 -0.55 -21.39
C PRO A 175 -5.53 -1.33 -20.38
N ASN A 176 -6.20 -2.38 -20.85
CA ASN A 176 -6.90 -3.25 -19.89
C ASN A 176 -5.88 -3.90 -18.97
N LEU A 177 -6.20 -3.92 -17.68
CA LEU A 177 -5.40 -4.58 -16.66
C LEU A 177 -5.83 -6.03 -16.51
N ASP A 178 -4.90 -6.87 -16.07
CA ASP A 178 -5.13 -8.29 -15.88
C ASP A 178 -6.16 -8.54 -14.78
N ALA A 179 -7.13 -9.42 -15.04
CA ALA A 179 -8.28 -9.63 -14.17
C ALA A 179 -8.78 -11.07 -14.19
N VAL A 180 -9.52 -11.43 -13.14
CA VAL A 180 -10.14 -12.74 -13.01
C VAL A 180 -11.61 -12.58 -12.62
N VAL A 181 -12.44 -13.48 -13.13
CA VAL A 181 -13.79 -13.69 -12.58
C VAL A 181 -13.67 -14.76 -11.51
N ALA A 182 -13.76 -14.37 -10.24
CA ALA A 182 -13.68 -15.29 -9.11
C ALA A 182 -14.87 -15.07 -8.19
N LEU A 183 -15.47 -16.16 -7.72
CA LEU A 183 -16.69 -16.08 -6.91
C LEU A 183 -16.40 -15.73 -5.45
N ASP A 184 -15.27 -16.20 -4.91
CA ASP A 184 -15.06 -16.24 -3.45
C ASP A 184 -13.82 -15.49 -2.94
N THR A 185 -12.90 -15.12 -3.83
CA THR A 185 -11.60 -14.51 -3.43
C THR A 185 -11.55 -13.01 -3.67
N VAL A 186 -12.26 -12.52 -4.68
CA VAL A 186 -12.28 -11.12 -5.04
C VAL A 186 -13.66 -10.71 -5.53
N LYS A 187 -14.10 -9.52 -5.14
CA LYS A 187 -15.31 -8.91 -5.67
C LYS A 187 -15.12 -7.41 -5.76
N ARG A 188 -15.77 -6.76 -6.71
CA ARG A 188 -15.70 -5.31 -6.87
C ARG A 188 -17.06 -4.66 -6.86
N ALA A 189 -17.06 -3.37 -6.54
CA ALA A 189 -18.19 -2.48 -6.69
C ALA A 189 -17.67 -1.12 -7.18
N TYR A 190 -18.36 -0.49 -8.12
CA TYR A 190 -17.88 0.77 -8.66
C TYR A 190 -19.00 1.72 -9.10
N ASN A 191 -18.63 3.00 -9.18
CA ASN A 191 -19.45 4.09 -9.65
C ASN A 191 -18.62 4.97 -10.60
N ASP A 192 -19.04 5.07 -11.86
CA ASP A 192 -18.39 5.78 -12.96
C ASP A 192 -18.84 7.25 -13.10
N THR A 193 -19.49 7.79 -12.07
CA THR A 193 -19.97 9.18 -12.01
C THR A 193 -19.54 9.92 -10.74
N LEU A 194 -18.51 9.45 -10.02
CA LEU A 194 -18.10 10.01 -8.72
C LEU A 194 -19.25 10.18 -7.71
N GLY A 195 -20.24 9.29 -7.72
CA GLY A 195 -21.39 9.40 -6.82
C GLY A 195 -22.53 10.31 -7.32
N ILE A 196 -22.44 10.84 -8.56
CA ILE A 196 -23.57 11.50 -9.22
C ILE A 196 -24.39 10.47 -10.00
N GLY A 197 -25.17 9.65 -9.28
CA GLY A 197 -26.04 8.65 -9.90
C GLY A 197 -26.10 7.35 -9.11
N ALA A 198 -27.01 6.45 -9.51
CA ALA A 198 -27.07 5.12 -8.94
C ALA A 198 -25.74 4.37 -9.19
N PRO A 199 -25.19 3.67 -8.18
CA PRO A 199 -24.01 2.82 -8.37
C PRO A 199 -24.23 1.83 -9.50
N ARG A 200 -23.20 1.57 -10.31
CA ARG A 200 -23.39 0.93 -11.61
C ARG A 200 -23.45 -0.59 -11.53
N SER A 201 -22.57 -1.20 -10.73
CA SER A 201 -22.49 -2.65 -10.59
C SER A 201 -21.68 -3.05 -9.37
N ASP A 202 -22.09 -4.15 -8.75
CA ASP A 202 -21.22 -5.09 -8.05
C ASP A 202 -21.11 -6.35 -8.91
N ASP A 203 -19.90 -6.86 -9.12
CA ASP A 203 -19.71 -8.08 -9.91
C ASP A 203 -18.51 -8.86 -9.40
N THR A 204 -18.34 -10.09 -9.90
CA THR A 204 -17.32 -11.05 -9.48
C THR A 204 -16.00 -10.87 -10.24
N LEU A 205 -15.83 -9.79 -11.01
CA LEU A 205 -14.57 -9.48 -11.66
C LEU A 205 -13.64 -8.79 -10.64
N GLY A 206 -12.36 -9.13 -10.68
CA GLY A 206 -11.35 -8.52 -9.81
C GLY A 206 -10.02 -8.38 -10.52
N LEU A 207 -9.35 -7.25 -10.30
CA LEU A 207 -8.00 -7.01 -10.78
C LEU A 207 -7.00 -7.92 -10.07
N ILE A 208 -6.08 -8.53 -10.81
CA ILE A 208 -4.92 -9.19 -10.24
C ILE A 208 -4.00 -8.13 -9.64
N THR A 209 -3.72 -8.24 -8.36
CA THR A 209 -3.03 -7.20 -7.60
C THR A 209 -1.85 -7.77 -6.85
N GLN A 210 -0.68 -7.19 -7.04
CA GLN A 210 0.47 -7.45 -6.18
C GLN A 210 0.45 -6.48 -5.00
N PHE A 211 0.55 -7.02 -3.79
CA PHE A 211 0.78 -6.26 -2.58
C PHE A 211 2.25 -6.37 -2.20
N GLU A 212 2.85 -5.25 -1.82
CA GLU A 212 4.15 -5.24 -1.14
C GLU A 212 3.96 -4.95 0.33
N PHE A 213 4.76 -5.61 1.16
CA PHE A 213 4.70 -5.48 2.59
C PHE A 213 6.09 -5.49 3.23
N ARG A 214 6.12 -5.01 4.47
CA ARG A 214 7.31 -5.01 5.32
C ARG A 214 6.93 -5.27 6.77
N ASP A 215 7.87 -5.83 7.50
CA ASP A 215 7.72 -5.98 8.95
C ASP A 215 7.51 -4.64 9.64
N VAL A 216 6.69 -4.66 10.69
CA VAL A 216 6.52 -3.51 11.57
C VAL A 216 7.84 -3.30 12.32
N PRO A 217 8.49 -2.13 12.18
CA PRO A 217 9.73 -1.86 12.90
C PRO A 217 9.49 -2.00 14.41
N GLU A 218 10.24 -2.89 15.06
CA GLU A 218 10.16 -3.01 16.51
C GLU A 218 10.48 -1.62 17.11
N PRO A 219 9.65 -1.10 18.03
CA PRO A 219 9.99 0.15 18.72
C PRO A 219 11.32 -0.08 19.42
N ALA A 220 12.35 0.68 19.04
CA ALA A 220 13.75 0.44 19.40
C ALA A 220 13.94 0.02 20.87
N ALA A 221 13.86 -1.29 21.13
CA ALA A 221 13.87 -1.84 22.48
C ALA A 221 15.21 -1.57 23.17
N GLY A 222 16.26 -1.27 22.38
CA GLY A 222 17.58 -0.88 22.83
C GLY A 222 17.67 0.50 23.50
N LEU A 223 16.72 1.42 23.32
CA LEU A 223 16.77 2.74 23.97
C LEU A 223 16.13 2.78 25.37
N MET A 224 15.31 1.79 25.72
CA MET A 224 14.69 1.74 27.06
C MET A 224 15.53 0.99 28.11
N LEU A 225 16.48 0.14 27.70
CA LEU A 225 17.25 -0.70 28.64
C LEU A 225 18.43 -0.02 29.37
N PRO A 226 19.13 1.03 28.86
CA PRO A 226 20.22 1.63 29.63
C PRO A 226 19.77 2.67 30.67
N SER A 227 18.56 3.23 30.57
CA SER A 227 18.11 4.30 31.49
C SER A 227 17.84 3.79 32.92
N LEU A 228 17.41 2.53 33.08
CA LEU A 228 17.31 1.90 34.40
C LEU A 228 18.68 1.47 34.94
N GLY A 229 19.58 0.97 34.07
CA GLY A 229 20.92 0.53 34.48
C GLY A 229 21.79 1.67 35.03
N VAL A 230 21.72 2.86 34.43
CA VAL A 230 22.48 4.04 34.90
C VAL A 230 21.93 4.59 36.21
N MET A 231 20.61 4.53 36.44
CA MET A 231 20.02 4.92 37.74
C MET A 231 20.46 3.98 38.88
N PHE A 232 20.52 2.67 38.65
CA PHE A 232 20.99 1.73 39.68
C PHE A 232 22.51 1.86 39.94
N TRP A 233 23.34 2.05 38.91
CA TRP A 233 24.79 2.19 39.12
C TRP A 233 25.17 3.47 39.90
N GLY A 234 24.41 4.56 39.71
CA GLY A 234 24.55 5.78 40.51
C GLY A 234 24.22 5.59 41.99
N LEU A 235 23.19 4.80 42.32
CA LEU A 235 22.81 4.52 43.72
C LEU A 235 23.86 3.65 44.44
N PHE A 236 24.41 2.64 43.76
CA PHE A 236 25.42 1.76 44.36
C PHE A 236 26.76 2.46 44.63
N ARG A 237 27.11 3.51 43.88
CA ARG A 237 28.32 4.33 44.17
C ARG A 237 28.18 5.19 45.43
N ARG A 238 26.97 5.71 45.74
CA ARG A 238 26.77 6.55 46.93
C ARG A 238 26.82 5.76 48.24
N LEU A 239 26.38 4.50 48.23
CA LEU A 239 26.37 3.66 49.43
C LEU A 239 27.77 3.19 49.88
N ARG A 240 28.78 3.17 48.99
CA ARG A 240 30.16 2.78 49.35
C ARG A 240 31.04 3.94 49.87
N ALA A 241 30.63 5.19 49.70
CA ALA A 241 31.45 6.34 50.11
C ALA A 241 31.30 6.73 51.60
N GLY A 242 30.36 6.13 52.34
CA GLY A 242 30.06 6.48 53.74
C GLY A 242 30.66 5.57 54.82
N GLN A 243 31.52 4.60 54.48
CA GLN A 243 32.16 3.70 55.46
C GLN A 243 33.65 4.03 55.69
N LYS A 244 33.96 5.26 56.11
CA LYS A 244 35.27 5.62 56.64
C LYS A 244 35.12 6.28 58.00
#